data_AF-A0AAC8QCG1-F1
#
_entry.id   AF-A0AAC8QCG1-F1
#
_cell.length_a   1.000
_cell.length_b   1.000
_cell.length_c   1.000
_cell.angle_alpha   90.00
_cell.angle_beta   90.00
_cell.angle_gamma   90.00
#
_symmetry.space_group_name_H-M   'P 1'
#
loop_
_entity.id
_entity.type
_entity.pdbx_description
1 polymer ?
#
loop_
_entity_poly.entity_id
_entity_poly.type
_entity_poly.pdbx_seq_one_letter_code
_entity_poly.pdbx_strand_id
1 'polypeptide(L)'
;MRMTRNIGLMTLALTLGTVNAAQAQGKAEAPAPAHGKAEAHGKGEAHGQGKGEEKKAEAPAGDKAQGEEMKATAMSKKEAKKAAQQAKGAAQAAERAAKKAEADAAKAAKLAESAKKKADDAEAKAAESEANAAKLTTDATAETDAAKKKKADTAAKAALKKAEAARKAADKAKAENDKQQAAHAKAEEAKAAGMKKAEEAKALAEQAAADEAKAQ
;
A
#
# COMPACT_ATOMS: atom_id res chain seq x y z
N MET A 1 -8.21 37.71 -6.53
CA MET A 1 -7.08 36.76 -6.37
C MET A 1 -7.49 35.37 -5.82
N ARG A 2 -8.70 34.86 -6.08
CA ARG A 2 -9.07 33.46 -5.72
C ARG A 2 -8.96 32.49 -6.91
N MET A 3 -9.00 32.99 -8.14
CA MET A 3 -8.92 32.16 -9.36
C MET A 3 -7.48 31.71 -9.72
N THR A 4 -6.44 32.50 -9.43
CA THR A 4 -5.04 32.12 -9.71
C THR A 4 -4.47 31.04 -8.78
N ARG A 5 -5.09 30.81 -7.61
CA ARG A 5 -4.63 29.78 -6.66
C ARG A 5 -5.05 28.35 -7.04
N ASN A 6 -6.12 28.20 -7.83
CA ASN A 6 -6.59 26.88 -8.28
C ASN A 6 -5.81 26.35 -9.50
N ILE A 7 -5.28 27.26 -10.35
CA ILE A 7 -4.48 26.87 -11.51
C ILE A 7 -3.17 26.21 -11.05
N GLY A 8 -2.47 26.81 -10.06
CA GLY A 8 -1.22 26.25 -9.53
C GLY A 8 -1.35 24.87 -8.90
N LEU A 9 -2.49 24.55 -8.27
CA LEU A 9 -2.73 23.22 -7.68
C LEU A 9 -3.07 22.17 -8.76
N MET A 10 -3.75 22.58 -9.83
CA MET A 10 -4.09 21.69 -10.95
C MET A 10 -2.87 21.37 -11.82
N THR A 11 -1.96 22.34 -12.03
CA THR A 11 -0.71 22.13 -12.77
C THR A 11 0.21 21.16 -12.03
N LEU A 12 0.36 21.27 -10.70
CA LEU A 12 1.21 20.39 -9.91
C LEU A 12 0.72 18.93 -9.91
N ALA A 13 -0.60 18.71 -9.92
CA ALA A 13 -1.20 17.38 -9.98
C ALA A 13 -1.00 16.69 -11.35
N LEU A 14 -1.01 17.45 -12.45
CA LEU A 14 -0.71 16.90 -13.79
C LEU A 14 0.77 16.57 -13.95
N THR A 15 1.70 17.38 -13.42
CA THR A 15 3.15 17.13 -13.55
C THR A 15 3.60 15.93 -12.71
N LEU A 16 2.97 15.67 -11.56
CA LEU A 16 3.26 14.49 -10.73
C LEU A 16 2.67 13.19 -11.32
N GLY A 17 1.64 13.30 -12.15
CA GLY A 17 1.05 12.16 -12.88
C GLY A 17 1.90 11.67 -14.06
N THR A 18 2.67 12.53 -14.71
CA THR A 18 3.48 12.16 -15.89
C THR A 18 4.82 11.51 -15.54
N VAL A 19 5.38 11.78 -14.36
CA VAL A 19 6.65 11.16 -13.92
C VAL A 19 6.47 9.68 -13.55
N ASN A 20 5.27 9.25 -13.15
CA ASN A 20 4.98 7.87 -12.78
C ASN A 20 4.55 6.99 -13.97
N ALA A 21 4.09 7.60 -15.08
CA ALA A 21 3.66 6.87 -16.27
C ALA A 21 4.83 6.47 -17.21
N ALA A 22 5.97 7.16 -17.16
CA ALA A 22 7.13 6.85 -18.01
C ALA A 22 7.86 5.55 -17.62
N GLN A 23 7.65 5.02 -16.41
CA GLN A 23 8.33 3.82 -15.92
C GLN A 23 7.54 2.51 -16.15
N ALA A 24 6.34 2.61 -16.74
CA ALA A 24 5.42 1.49 -16.94
C ALA A 24 5.26 1.02 -18.40
N GLN A 25 5.95 1.61 -19.37
CA GLN A 25 5.89 1.23 -20.80
C GLN A 25 7.23 0.71 -21.34
N GLY A 26 7.87 -0.18 -20.58
CA GLY A 26 9.19 -0.73 -20.94
C GLY A 26 9.35 -2.24 -20.76
N LYS A 27 8.27 -3.02 -20.57
CA LYS A 27 8.36 -4.49 -20.42
C LYS A 27 7.12 -5.24 -20.93
N ALA A 28 6.90 -5.19 -22.23
CA ALA A 28 6.21 -6.27 -22.94
C ALA A 28 6.48 -6.13 -24.45
N GLU A 29 7.55 -6.77 -24.93
CA GLU A 29 7.55 -7.61 -26.15
C GLU A 29 8.98 -8.13 -26.41
N ALA A 30 9.08 -9.42 -26.70
CA ALA A 30 10.32 -10.13 -27.04
C ALA A 30 10.79 -9.80 -28.47
N PRO A 31 12.09 -9.95 -28.78
CA PRO A 31 12.47 -11.13 -29.56
C PRO A 31 13.83 -11.75 -29.17
N ALA A 32 13.96 -13.08 -29.28
CA ALA A 32 15.25 -13.74 -29.55
C ALA A 32 15.66 -13.43 -31.00
N PRO A 33 16.96 -13.29 -31.39
CA PRO A 33 17.85 -14.46 -31.50
C PRO A 33 19.39 -14.21 -31.41
N ALA A 34 20.13 -15.34 -31.40
CA ALA A 34 21.44 -15.62 -32.05
C ALA A 34 22.79 -15.01 -31.54
N HIS A 35 23.62 -15.93 -31.03
CA HIS A 35 25.05 -16.20 -31.33
C HIS A 35 26.16 -15.12 -31.35
N GLY A 36 27.28 -15.50 -30.69
CA GLY A 36 28.68 -15.11 -30.98
C GLY A 36 29.30 -14.23 -29.90
N LYS A 37 30.53 -14.42 -29.40
CA LYS A 37 31.70 -15.26 -29.71
C LYS A 37 32.52 -15.36 -28.40
N ALA A 38 33.01 -16.54 -28.00
CA ALA A 38 34.38 -17.04 -28.22
C ALA A 38 35.51 -16.16 -27.64
N GLU A 39 36.18 -16.68 -26.62
CA GLU A 39 37.65 -16.71 -26.39
C GLU A 39 37.86 -17.53 -25.08
N ALA A 40 38.31 -18.78 -25.10
CA ALA A 40 39.61 -19.35 -25.45
C ALA A 40 40.54 -19.54 -24.22
N HIS A 41 41.27 -20.66 -24.27
CA HIS A 41 42.27 -21.23 -23.34
C HIS A 41 41.68 -22.03 -22.16
N GLY A 42 41.93 -23.34 -22.01
CA GLY A 42 43.12 -24.18 -22.28
C GLY A 42 43.74 -24.51 -20.91
N LYS A 43 44.16 -25.73 -20.52
CA LYS A 43 44.79 -26.88 -21.20
C LYS A 43 44.81 -28.08 -20.23
N GLY A 44 45.03 -29.28 -20.77
CA GLY A 44 45.69 -30.41 -20.08
C GLY A 44 44.73 -31.37 -19.37
N GLU A 45 44.80 -32.70 -19.49
CA GLU A 45 45.86 -33.57 -20.01
C GLU A 45 45.24 -34.83 -20.63
N ALA A 46 45.98 -35.39 -21.58
CA ALA A 46 45.72 -36.65 -22.23
C ALA A 46 46.24 -37.84 -21.38
N HIS A 47 45.95 -39.04 -21.90
CA HIS A 47 46.37 -40.38 -21.47
C HIS A 47 45.47 -41.04 -20.41
N GLY A 48 45.11 -42.32 -20.51
CA GLY A 48 45.66 -43.38 -21.34
C GLY A 48 44.58 -44.36 -21.80
N GLN A 49 44.69 -44.70 -23.08
CA GLN A 49 44.10 -45.86 -23.71
C GLN A 49 44.82 -47.11 -23.19
N GLY A 50 44.11 -47.99 -22.47
CA GLY A 50 44.59 -49.33 -22.10
C GLY A 50 43.60 -50.36 -22.63
N LYS A 51 43.98 -51.06 -23.70
CA LYS A 51 43.32 -52.29 -24.15
C LYS A 51 43.86 -53.45 -23.30
N GLY A 52 42.99 -54.26 -22.73
CA GLY A 52 43.40 -55.46 -22.01
C GLY A 52 42.21 -56.27 -21.52
N GLU A 53 42.07 -57.46 -22.10
CA GLU A 53 41.37 -58.64 -21.58
C GLU A 53 39.85 -58.68 -21.60
N GLU A 54 39.39 -59.40 -22.63
CA GLU A 54 38.20 -60.23 -22.67
C GLU A 54 37.95 -60.96 -21.33
N LYS A 55 37.00 -60.47 -20.55
CA LYS A 55 36.17 -61.32 -19.69
C LYS A 55 34.72 -61.05 -20.02
N LYS A 56 34.06 -62.06 -20.57
CA LYS A 56 32.60 -62.12 -20.70
C LYS A 56 32.01 -62.04 -19.30
N ALA A 57 31.72 -60.84 -18.82
CA ALA A 57 30.74 -60.59 -17.78
C ALA A 57 29.46 -60.18 -18.52
N GLU A 58 28.41 -60.98 -18.36
CA GLU A 58 27.05 -60.56 -18.69
C GLU A 58 26.84 -59.15 -18.15
N ALA A 59 26.47 -58.23 -19.04
CA ALA A 59 26.06 -56.90 -18.65
C ALA A 59 24.93 -57.05 -17.61
N PRO A 60 25.02 -56.44 -16.41
CA PRO A 60 23.86 -56.36 -15.54
C PRO A 60 22.80 -55.53 -16.29
N ALA A 61 21.85 -56.23 -16.92
CA ALA A 61 20.69 -55.64 -17.57
C ALA A 61 19.75 -54.95 -16.55
N GLY A 62 20.11 -54.94 -15.25
CA GLY A 62 19.37 -54.29 -14.17
C GLY A 62 19.76 -52.83 -13.86
N ASP A 63 20.92 -52.34 -14.30
CA ASP A 63 21.42 -51.01 -13.86
C ASP A 63 20.87 -49.81 -14.66
N LYS A 64 20.24 -50.04 -15.82
CA LYS A 64 19.68 -48.94 -16.63
C LYS A 64 18.32 -48.45 -16.12
N ALA A 65 17.52 -49.35 -15.53
CA ALA A 65 16.23 -48.99 -14.93
C ALA A 65 16.42 -48.15 -13.65
N GLN A 66 17.39 -48.52 -12.80
CA GLN A 66 17.71 -47.73 -11.60
C GLN A 66 18.34 -46.36 -11.91
N GLY A 67 19.17 -46.25 -12.95
CA GLY A 67 19.75 -44.96 -13.37
C GLY A 67 18.76 -43.98 -14.01
N GLU A 68 17.70 -44.49 -14.63
CA GLU A 68 16.63 -43.69 -15.24
C GLU A 68 15.60 -43.24 -14.19
N GLU A 69 15.23 -44.11 -13.24
CA GLU A 69 14.39 -43.78 -12.10
C GLU A 69 15.05 -42.78 -11.14
N MET A 70 16.36 -42.92 -10.88
CA MET A 70 17.12 -41.99 -10.03
C MET A 70 17.26 -40.59 -10.65
N LYS A 71 17.23 -40.46 -11.99
CA LYS A 71 17.20 -39.16 -12.69
C LYS A 71 15.83 -38.49 -12.64
N ALA A 72 14.74 -39.25 -12.75
CA ALA A 72 13.39 -38.71 -12.62
C ALA A 72 13.12 -38.16 -11.20
N THR A 73 13.61 -38.84 -10.15
CA THR A 73 13.51 -38.33 -8.77
C THR A 73 14.44 -37.16 -8.48
N ALA A 74 15.63 -37.10 -9.08
CA ALA A 74 16.54 -35.96 -8.90
C ALA A 74 16.04 -34.68 -9.61
N MET A 75 15.33 -34.82 -10.73
CA MET A 75 14.67 -33.71 -11.43
C MET A 75 13.48 -33.17 -10.62
N SER A 76 12.64 -34.04 -10.04
CA SER A 76 11.50 -33.62 -9.22
C SER A 76 11.92 -32.89 -7.93
N LYS A 77 13.03 -33.28 -7.31
CA LYS A 77 13.62 -32.59 -6.14
C LYS A 77 14.07 -31.15 -6.46
N LYS A 78 14.63 -30.89 -7.65
CA LYS A 78 15.05 -29.54 -8.06
C LYS A 78 13.85 -28.63 -8.32
N GLU A 79 12.79 -29.17 -8.91
CA GLU A 79 11.57 -28.42 -9.18
C GLU A 79 10.79 -28.10 -7.89
N ALA A 80 10.67 -29.07 -6.98
CA ALA A 80 10.08 -28.86 -5.66
C ALA A 80 10.81 -27.76 -4.87
N LYS A 81 12.16 -27.78 -4.87
CA LYS A 81 12.99 -26.76 -4.20
C LYS A 81 12.84 -25.38 -4.84
N LYS A 82 12.74 -25.29 -6.17
CA LYS A 82 12.50 -24.02 -6.88
C LYS A 82 11.11 -23.46 -6.57
N ALA A 83 10.09 -24.31 -6.53
CA ALA A 83 8.73 -23.93 -6.16
C ALA A 83 8.66 -23.45 -4.71
N ALA A 84 9.28 -24.16 -3.77
CA ALA A 84 9.36 -23.76 -2.35
C ALA A 84 10.11 -22.42 -2.17
N GLN A 85 11.19 -22.18 -2.92
CA GLN A 85 11.92 -20.91 -2.88
C GLN A 85 11.11 -19.73 -3.46
N GLN A 86 10.36 -19.96 -4.54
CA GLN A 86 9.45 -18.96 -5.11
C GLN A 86 8.29 -18.63 -4.15
N ALA A 87 7.71 -19.65 -3.51
CA ALA A 87 6.63 -19.48 -2.54
C ALA A 87 7.10 -18.71 -1.29
N LYS A 88 8.29 -19.01 -0.75
CA LYS A 88 8.91 -18.26 0.35
C LYS A 88 9.16 -16.78 -0.03
N GLY A 89 9.62 -16.51 -1.25
CA GLY A 89 9.82 -15.14 -1.75
C GLY A 89 8.49 -14.36 -1.89
N ALA A 90 7.45 -15.02 -2.40
CA ALA A 90 6.12 -14.44 -2.51
C ALA A 90 5.50 -14.12 -1.13
N ALA A 91 5.63 -15.03 -0.17
CA ALA A 91 5.17 -14.83 1.20
C ALA A 91 5.88 -13.64 1.89
N GLN A 92 7.20 -13.51 1.71
CA GLN A 92 7.96 -12.36 2.24
C GLN A 92 7.55 -11.03 1.61
N ALA A 93 7.28 -11.01 0.30
CA ALA A 93 6.80 -9.82 -0.40
C ALA A 93 5.39 -9.42 0.09
N ALA A 94 4.50 -10.39 0.26
CA ALA A 94 3.15 -10.16 0.78
C ALA A 94 3.17 -9.65 2.24
N GLU A 95 4.03 -10.20 3.10
CA GLU A 95 4.18 -9.74 4.48
C GLU A 95 4.70 -8.29 4.56
N ARG A 96 5.67 -7.91 3.71
CA ARG A 96 6.15 -6.52 3.65
C ARG A 96 5.05 -5.56 3.19
N ALA A 97 4.23 -5.97 2.22
CA ALA A 97 3.10 -5.18 1.75
C ALA A 97 2.03 -5.01 2.85
N ALA A 98 1.71 -6.06 3.60
CA ALA A 98 0.79 -6.01 4.73
C ALA A 98 1.30 -5.07 5.84
N LYS A 99 2.58 -5.18 6.24
CA LYS A 99 3.22 -4.28 7.21
C LYS A 99 3.21 -2.81 6.78
N LYS A 100 3.37 -2.54 5.48
CA LYS A 100 3.24 -1.17 4.94
C LYS A 100 1.79 -0.67 5.05
N ALA A 101 0.81 -1.48 4.68
CA ALA A 101 -0.60 -1.13 4.80
C ALA A 101 -1.01 -0.88 6.27
N GLU A 102 -0.48 -1.64 7.22
CA GLU A 102 -0.67 -1.39 8.65
C GLU A 102 -0.12 -0.03 9.11
N ALA A 103 1.09 0.34 8.66
CA ALA A 103 1.69 1.63 8.98
C ALA A 103 0.89 2.80 8.37
N ASP A 104 0.42 2.65 7.13
CA ASP A 104 -0.41 3.64 6.45
C ASP A 104 -1.77 3.82 7.15
N ALA A 105 -2.39 2.73 7.60
CA ALA A 105 -3.64 2.77 8.37
C ALA A 105 -3.44 3.43 9.74
N ALA A 106 -2.37 3.10 10.47
CA ALA A 106 -2.05 3.73 11.76
C ALA A 106 -1.80 5.24 11.62
N LYS A 107 -1.17 5.68 10.53
CA LYS A 107 -0.99 7.11 10.23
C LYS A 107 -2.33 7.78 9.90
N ALA A 108 -3.17 7.14 9.10
CA ALA A 108 -4.51 7.65 8.78
C ALA A 108 -5.40 7.77 10.04
N ALA A 109 -5.31 6.82 10.97
CA ALA A 109 -6.03 6.86 12.24
C ALA A 109 -5.67 8.09 13.08
N LYS A 110 -4.37 8.38 13.23
CA LYS A 110 -3.89 9.58 13.95
C LYS A 110 -4.35 10.88 13.29
N LEU A 111 -4.40 10.92 11.96
CA LEU A 111 -4.90 12.08 11.22
C LEU A 111 -6.40 12.27 11.41
N ALA A 112 -7.19 11.18 11.37
CA ALA A 112 -8.63 11.20 11.61
C ALA A 112 -8.97 11.66 13.03
N GLU A 113 -8.21 11.20 14.04
CA GLU A 113 -8.36 11.62 15.44
C GLU A 113 -8.06 13.12 15.62
N SER A 114 -6.94 13.61 15.05
CA SER A 114 -6.59 15.03 15.09
C SER A 114 -7.63 15.91 14.39
N ALA A 115 -8.16 15.46 13.25
CA ALA A 115 -9.22 16.15 12.53
C ALA A 115 -10.53 16.18 13.32
N LYS A 116 -10.87 15.08 14.02
CA LYS A 116 -12.04 14.99 14.88
C LYS A 116 -11.98 16.03 15.99
N LYS A 117 -10.86 16.09 16.72
CA LYS A 117 -10.67 17.07 17.79
C LYS A 117 -10.84 18.52 17.29
N LYS A 118 -10.31 18.84 16.11
CA LYS A 118 -10.47 20.17 15.50
C LYS A 118 -11.92 20.47 15.11
N ALA A 119 -12.68 19.46 14.65
CA ALA A 119 -14.10 19.61 14.35
C ALA A 119 -14.89 19.87 15.63
N ASP A 120 -14.66 19.06 16.67
CA ASP A 120 -15.30 19.21 17.99
C ASP A 120 -15.00 20.59 18.60
N ASP A 121 -13.74 21.04 18.56
CA ASP A 121 -13.32 22.37 19.06
C ASP A 121 -13.98 23.52 18.27
N ALA A 122 -14.16 23.36 16.96
CA ALA A 122 -14.80 24.37 16.11
C ALA A 122 -16.31 24.42 16.33
N GLU A 123 -16.95 23.27 16.52
CA GLU A 123 -18.38 23.15 16.84
C GLU A 123 -18.71 23.76 18.19
N ALA A 124 -17.90 23.50 19.23
CA ALA A 124 -18.06 24.12 20.54
C ALA A 124 -18.00 25.66 20.46
N LYS A 125 -17.01 26.21 19.72
CA LYS A 125 -16.89 27.66 19.51
C LYS A 125 -18.05 28.25 18.71
N ALA A 126 -18.61 27.51 17.77
CA ALA A 126 -19.80 27.92 17.03
C ALA A 126 -21.02 28.00 17.97
N ALA A 127 -21.25 26.97 18.76
CA ALA A 127 -22.33 26.93 19.75
C ALA A 127 -22.22 28.06 20.78
N GLU A 128 -21.03 28.32 21.33
CA GLU A 128 -20.79 29.44 22.26
C GLU A 128 -21.07 30.80 21.60
N SER A 129 -20.63 30.98 20.35
CA SER A 129 -20.84 32.23 19.61
C SER A 129 -22.33 32.47 19.31
N GLU A 130 -23.07 31.42 19.00
CA GLU A 130 -24.51 31.48 18.76
C GLU A 130 -25.30 31.78 20.03
N ALA A 131 -24.96 31.13 21.15
CA ALA A 131 -25.58 31.40 22.43
C ALA A 131 -25.39 32.86 22.86
N ASN A 132 -24.18 33.41 22.66
CA ASN A 132 -23.90 34.81 22.93
C ASN A 132 -24.69 35.75 21.99
N ALA A 133 -24.73 35.44 20.69
CA ALA A 133 -25.50 36.23 19.74
C ALA A 133 -27.01 36.23 20.06
N ALA A 134 -27.55 35.09 20.47
CA ALA A 134 -28.95 34.97 20.91
C ALA A 134 -29.21 35.84 22.14
N LYS A 135 -28.37 35.74 23.18
CA LYS A 135 -28.50 36.56 24.39
C LYS A 135 -28.47 38.06 24.06
N LEU A 136 -27.49 38.51 23.28
CA LEU A 136 -27.37 39.93 22.89
C LEU A 136 -28.55 40.40 22.03
N THR A 137 -29.15 39.51 21.24
CA THR A 137 -30.36 39.82 20.47
C THR A 137 -31.56 39.97 21.41
N THR A 138 -31.73 39.09 22.39
CA THR A 138 -32.78 39.21 23.42
C THR A 138 -32.63 40.52 24.21
N ASP A 139 -31.41 40.84 24.66
CA ASP A 139 -31.12 42.09 25.37
C ASP A 139 -31.45 43.32 24.50
N ALA A 140 -31.09 43.29 23.20
CA ALA A 140 -31.42 44.36 22.26
C ALA A 140 -32.94 44.52 22.04
N THR A 141 -33.69 43.42 22.04
CA THR A 141 -35.16 43.46 21.92
C THR A 141 -35.87 43.95 23.18
N ALA A 142 -35.31 43.65 24.35
CA ALA A 142 -35.85 44.07 25.64
C ALA A 142 -35.54 45.54 25.98
N GLU A 143 -34.50 46.11 25.38
CA GLU A 143 -34.10 47.50 25.61
C GLU A 143 -35.11 48.49 25.01
N THR A 144 -35.64 49.37 25.87
CA THR A 144 -36.69 50.34 25.51
C THR A 144 -36.12 51.73 25.26
N ASP A 145 -34.94 52.04 25.78
CA ASP A 145 -34.25 53.31 25.51
C ASP A 145 -33.69 53.32 24.08
N ALA A 146 -34.08 54.31 23.28
CA ALA A 146 -33.73 54.36 21.86
C ALA A 146 -32.22 54.48 21.59
N ALA A 147 -31.45 55.12 22.48
CA ALA A 147 -30.00 55.28 22.33
C ALA A 147 -29.26 53.99 22.74
N LYS A 148 -29.68 53.34 23.83
CA LYS A 148 -29.13 52.05 24.28
C LYS A 148 -29.50 50.93 23.30
N LYS A 149 -30.73 50.92 22.78
CA LYS A 149 -31.20 49.96 21.78
C LYS A 149 -30.32 49.95 20.53
N LYS A 150 -29.96 51.12 19.97
CA LYS A 150 -29.05 51.20 18.81
C LYS A 150 -27.66 50.60 19.10
N LYS A 151 -27.14 50.76 20.31
CA LYS A 151 -25.86 50.16 20.73
C LYS A 151 -25.98 48.65 20.87
N ALA A 152 -27.05 48.18 21.50
CA ALA A 152 -27.36 46.75 21.65
C ALA A 152 -27.58 46.06 20.29
N ASP A 153 -28.34 46.68 19.37
CA ASP A 153 -28.56 46.19 18.00
C ASP A 153 -27.23 46.05 17.23
N THR A 154 -26.32 47.02 17.40
CA THR A 154 -25.01 46.98 16.75
C THR A 154 -24.16 45.83 17.31
N ALA A 155 -24.20 45.61 18.63
CA ALA A 155 -23.51 44.50 19.29
C ALA A 155 -24.11 43.14 18.87
N ALA A 156 -25.42 43.01 18.83
CA ALA A 156 -26.13 41.81 18.38
C ALA A 156 -25.77 41.48 16.92
N LYS A 157 -25.82 42.46 16.00
CA LYS A 157 -25.42 42.27 14.59
C LYS A 157 -23.96 41.85 14.46
N ALA A 158 -23.06 42.41 15.26
CA ALA A 158 -21.65 42.01 15.27
C ALA A 158 -21.47 40.58 15.79
N ALA A 159 -22.19 40.19 16.84
CA ALA A 159 -22.16 38.84 17.39
C ALA A 159 -22.72 37.79 16.40
N LEU A 160 -23.82 38.09 15.72
CA LEU A 160 -24.38 37.21 14.67
C LEU A 160 -23.40 36.95 13.53
N LYS A 161 -22.67 37.99 13.06
CA LYS A 161 -21.61 37.81 12.05
C LYS A 161 -20.47 36.92 12.54
N LYS A 162 -20.10 37.02 13.82
CA LYS A 162 -19.07 36.16 14.42
C LYS A 162 -19.56 34.71 14.53
N ALA A 163 -20.81 34.50 14.94
CA ALA A 163 -21.44 33.17 14.99
C ALA A 163 -21.51 32.52 13.60
N GLU A 164 -21.89 33.27 12.56
CA GLU A 164 -21.91 32.77 11.18
C GLU A 164 -20.51 32.37 10.69
N ALA A 165 -19.49 33.16 11.01
CA ALA A 165 -18.10 32.83 10.69
C ALA A 165 -17.63 31.56 11.42
N ALA A 166 -18.02 31.39 12.69
CA ALA A 166 -17.70 30.21 13.49
C ALA A 166 -18.39 28.95 12.94
N ARG A 167 -19.68 29.02 12.57
CA ARG A 167 -20.39 27.91 11.88
C ARG A 167 -19.67 27.49 10.60
N LYS A 168 -19.33 28.44 9.72
CA LYS A 168 -18.60 28.14 8.49
C LYS A 168 -17.23 27.50 8.73
N ALA A 169 -16.59 27.78 9.87
CA ALA A 169 -15.35 27.13 10.27
C ALA A 169 -15.59 25.71 10.78
N ALA A 170 -16.63 25.49 11.59
CA ALA A 170 -17.06 24.18 12.05
C ALA A 170 -17.44 23.25 10.89
N ASP A 171 -18.24 23.74 9.93
CA ASP A 171 -18.64 22.99 8.74
C ASP A 171 -17.42 22.53 7.92
N LYS A 172 -16.42 23.40 7.78
CA LYS A 172 -15.16 23.06 7.09
C LYS A 172 -14.35 22.02 7.87
N ALA A 173 -14.29 22.14 9.19
CA ALA A 173 -13.57 21.20 10.04
C ALA A 173 -14.23 19.81 10.01
N LYS A 174 -15.57 19.76 10.02
CA LYS A 174 -16.37 18.54 9.86
C LYS A 174 -16.15 17.90 8.49
N ALA A 175 -16.23 18.67 7.41
CA ALA A 175 -15.96 18.16 6.07
C ALA A 175 -14.53 17.61 5.92
N GLU A 176 -13.55 18.18 6.64
CA GLU A 176 -12.19 17.65 6.68
C GLU A 176 -12.11 16.36 7.52
N ASN A 177 -12.81 16.29 8.65
CA ASN A 177 -12.91 15.05 9.43
C ASN A 177 -13.53 13.90 8.60
N ASP A 178 -14.62 14.16 7.88
CA ASP A 178 -15.28 13.17 7.03
C ASP A 178 -14.33 12.62 5.95
N LYS A 179 -13.50 13.49 5.34
CA LYS A 179 -12.45 13.06 4.39
C LYS A 179 -11.41 12.15 5.03
N GLN A 180 -10.93 12.50 6.23
CA GLN A 180 -9.93 11.70 6.94
C GLN A 180 -10.52 10.36 7.44
N GLN A 181 -11.78 10.33 7.87
CA GLN A 181 -12.51 9.10 8.21
C GLN A 181 -12.66 8.19 6.99
N ALA A 182 -13.01 8.74 5.83
CA ALA A 182 -13.09 7.97 4.58
C ALA A 182 -11.71 7.43 4.14
N ALA A 183 -10.64 8.20 4.34
CA ALA A 183 -9.27 7.75 4.06
C ALA A 183 -8.84 6.63 5.03
N HIS A 184 -9.18 6.74 6.31
CA HIS A 184 -8.93 5.70 7.31
C HIS A 184 -9.68 4.40 6.99
N ALA A 185 -10.96 4.47 6.60
CA ALA A 185 -11.74 3.30 6.20
C ALA A 185 -11.09 2.56 5.02
N LYS A 186 -10.67 3.28 3.97
CA LYS A 186 -9.95 2.69 2.83
C LYS A 186 -8.60 2.07 3.22
N ALA A 187 -7.89 2.67 4.17
CA ALA A 187 -6.62 2.14 4.64
C ALA A 187 -6.79 0.85 5.46
N GLU A 188 -7.83 0.77 6.30
CA GLU A 188 -8.18 -0.45 7.03
C GLU A 188 -8.69 -1.56 6.09
N GLU A 189 -9.46 -1.23 5.04
CA GLU A 189 -9.83 -2.18 3.99
C GLU A 189 -8.60 -2.75 3.26
N ALA A 190 -7.64 -1.89 2.90
CA ALA A 190 -6.40 -2.30 2.24
C ALA A 190 -5.51 -3.18 3.15
N LYS A 191 -5.47 -2.87 4.45
CA LYS A 191 -4.79 -3.68 5.47
C LYS A 191 -5.44 -5.06 5.59
N ALA A 192 -6.77 -5.14 5.69
CA ALA A 192 -7.49 -6.42 5.76
C ALA A 192 -7.27 -7.27 4.50
N ALA A 193 -7.31 -6.66 3.31
CA ALA A 193 -7.01 -7.35 2.05
C ALA A 193 -5.54 -7.81 1.97
N GLY A 194 -4.61 -6.99 2.47
CA GLY A 194 -3.18 -7.32 2.53
C GLY A 194 -2.90 -8.48 3.49
N MET A 195 -3.55 -8.52 4.65
CA MET A 195 -3.44 -9.61 5.62
C MET A 195 -3.93 -10.94 5.03
N LYS A 196 -5.08 -10.96 4.35
CA LYS A 196 -5.60 -12.18 3.69
C LYS A 196 -4.63 -12.72 2.63
N LYS A 197 -4.09 -11.85 1.77
CA LYS A 197 -3.10 -12.27 0.75
C LYS A 197 -1.79 -12.76 1.37
N ALA A 198 -1.36 -12.16 2.48
CA ALA A 198 -0.17 -12.61 3.20
C ALA A 198 -0.40 -13.97 3.88
N GLU A 199 -1.59 -14.22 4.41
CA GLU A 199 -2.00 -15.50 4.97
C GLU A 199 -2.08 -16.60 3.89
N GLU A 200 -2.73 -16.31 2.76
CA GLU A 200 -2.79 -17.20 1.59
C GLU A 200 -1.38 -17.55 1.07
N ALA A 201 -0.50 -16.56 0.96
CA ALA A 201 0.88 -16.78 0.51
C ALA A 201 1.71 -17.60 1.51
N LYS A 202 1.46 -17.46 2.81
CA LYS A 202 2.08 -18.29 3.85
C LYS A 202 1.62 -19.74 3.76
N ALA A 203 0.32 -19.99 3.57
CA ALA A 203 -0.21 -21.33 3.41
C ALA A 203 0.40 -22.04 2.18
N LEU A 204 0.54 -21.34 1.04
CA LEU A 204 1.19 -21.88 -0.16
C LEU A 204 2.69 -22.18 0.07
N ALA A 205 3.39 -21.32 0.82
CA ALA A 205 4.79 -21.54 1.17
C ALA A 205 4.98 -22.73 2.11
N GLU A 206 4.05 -22.93 3.05
CA GLU A 206 4.04 -24.07 3.96
C GLU A 206 3.73 -25.38 3.22
N GLN A 207 2.74 -25.38 2.32
CA GLN A 207 2.43 -26.54 1.49
C GLN A 207 3.60 -26.93 0.57
N ALA A 208 4.22 -25.95 -0.10
CA ALA A 208 5.38 -26.21 -0.96
C ALA A 208 6.59 -26.73 -0.15
N ALA A 209 6.76 -26.31 1.11
CA ALA A 209 7.79 -26.85 1.99
C ALA A 209 7.47 -28.28 2.47
N ALA A 210 6.19 -28.60 2.71
CA ALA A 210 5.77 -29.96 3.04
C ALA A 210 5.96 -30.92 1.86
N ASP A 211 5.66 -30.47 0.63
CA ASP A 211 5.91 -31.24 -0.60
C ASP A 211 7.42 -31.44 -0.83
N GLU A 212 8.25 -30.42 -0.54
CA GLU A 212 9.72 -30.55 -0.54
C GLU A 212 10.19 -31.59 0.48
N ALA A 213 9.62 -31.62 1.69
CA ALA A 213 9.96 -32.58 2.74
C ALA A 213 9.52 -34.01 2.40
N LYS A 214 8.35 -34.18 1.76
CA LYS A 214 7.84 -35.49 1.32
C LYS A 214 8.65 -36.06 0.15
N ALA A 215 9.21 -35.19 -0.70
CA ALA A 215 10.04 -35.59 -1.82
C ALA A 215 11.46 -35.99 -1.41
N GLN A 216 11.97 -35.48 -0.27
CA GLN A 216 13.31 -35.77 0.24
C GLN A 216 13.48 -37.22 0.67
#